data_AF-A0A9D9VBQ9-F1
#
_entry.id   AF-A0A9D9VBQ9-F1
#
_cell.length_a   1.000
_cell.length_b   1.000
_cell.length_c   1.000
_cell.angle_alpha   90.00
_cell.angle_beta   90.00
_cell.angle_gamma   90.00
#
_symmetry.space_group_name_H-M   'P 1'
#
loop_
_entity.id
_entity.type
_entity.pdbx_description
1 polymer ?
#
loop_
_entity_poly.entity_id
_entity_poly.type
_entity_poly.pdbx_seq_one_letter_code
_entity_poly.pdbx_strand_id
1 'polypeptide(L)'
;IISKHPQAIIEPGKPLFDEDTFYAEINNDKLWRESVGRLLGKTYGTKINTERFTYKQERKFLHTLVDKIFQKNFDKFQDKEEVFDMFFKGMITGNILPIGRLVDETFGAGTFRKIGELDGDISSQDKLVNML
;
A
#
# COMPACT_ATOMS: atom_id res chain seq x y z
N ILE A 1 -0.85 -31.19 -9.82
CA ILE A 1 -1.56 -29.88 -9.77
C ILE A 1 -0.66 -28.75 -9.24
N ILE A 2 0.46 -29.07 -8.58
CA ILE A 2 1.66 -28.20 -8.39
C ILE A 2 2.25 -27.68 -9.73
N SER A 3 1.92 -28.33 -10.85
CA SER A 3 2.40 -28.02 -12.20
C SER A 3 1.92 -26.69 -12.78
N LYS A 4 1.04 -25.94 -12.11
CA LYS A 4 0.46 -24.72 -12.71
C LYS A 4 1.21 -23.42 -12.38
N HIS A 5 2.01 -23.33 -11.31
CA HIS A 5 2.53 -22.03 -10.85
C HIS A 5 4.01 -22.05 -10.38
N PRO A 6 4.98 -22.17 -11.31
CA PRO A 6 6.43 -22.25 -11.02
C PRO A 6 7.12 -20.97 -10.48
N GLN A 7 6.40 -19.87 -10.22
CA GLN A 7 7.01 -18.56 -9.92
C GLN A 7 6.75 -18.00 -8.51
N ALA A 8 6.03 -18.71 -7.64
CA ALA A 8 5.86 -18.28 -6.26
C ALA A 8 6.98 -18.91 -5.42
N ILE A 9 8.13 -18.26 -5.30
CA ILE A 9 9.37 -18.84 -4.74
C ILE A 9 9.90 -17.99 -3.56
N ILE A 10 10.21 -18.61 -2.40
CA ILE A 10 10.77 -17.96 -1.18
C ILE A 10 12.31 -17.89 -1.22
N GLU A 11 12.94 -18.91 -1.80
CA GLU A 11 14.37 -19.08 -2.12
C GLU A 11 14.43 -19.87 -3.43
N PRO A 12 15.43 -19.74 -4.33
CA PRO A 12 15.47 -20.48 -5.60
C PRO A 12 15.04 -21.95 -5.44
N GLY A 13 13.82 -22.29 -5.85
CA GLY A 13 13.27 -23.65 -5.79
C GLY A 13 12.33 -24.01 -4.62
N LYS A 14 12.01 -23.13 -3.66
CA LYS A 14 11.01 -23.41 -2.61
C LYS A 14 9.74 -22.56 -2.76
N PRO A 15 8.55 -23.16 -2.86
CA PRO A 15 7.33 -22.40 -3.09
C PRO A 15 6.85 -21.60 -1.87
N LEU A 16 6.30 -20.40 -2.09
CA LEU A 16 5.81 -19.48 -1.03
C LEU A 16 4.56 -19.95 -0.30
N PHE A 17 3.75 -20.77 -0.97
CA PHE A 17 2.53 -21.34 -0.41
C PHE A 17 2.56 -22.84 -0.68
N ASP A 18 2.32 -23.63 0.36
CA ASP A 18 2.03 -25.06 0.31
C ASP A 18 0.51 -25.31 0.40
N GLU A 19 0.10 -26.58 0.43
CA GLU A 19 -1.31 -26.97 0.53
C GLU A 19 -1.99 -26.42 1.80
N ASP A 20 -1.21 -26.03 2.83
CA ASP A 20 -1.70 -25.57 4.12
C ASP A 20 -1.89 -24.03 4.19
N THR A 21 -1.27 -23.27 3.29
CA THR A 21 -1.28 -21.79 3.30
C THR A 21 -2.26 -21.18 2.27
N PHE A 22 -3.17 -22.02 1.74
CA PHE A 22 -4.01 -21.80 0.54
C PHE A 22 -5.20 -20.82 0.74
N TYR A 23 -4.99 -19.63 1.30
CA TYR A 23 -6.09 -18.66 1.51
C TYR A 23 -5.86 -17.24 0.96
N ALA A 24 -4.87 -17.02 0.09
CA ALA A 24 -4.63 -15.70 -0.50
C ALA A 24 -4.89 -15.64 -2.02
N GLU A 25 -6.04 -16.15 -2.49
CA GLU A 25 -6.62 -15.69 -3.77
C GLU A 25 -7.47 -14.44 -3.50
N ILE A 26 -6.88 -13.25 -3.61
CA ILE A 26 -7.63 -12.00 -3.57
C ILE A 26 -8.20 -11.73 -4.97
N ASN A 27 -9.53 -11.82 -5.06
CA ASN A 27 -10.34 -11.38 -6.19
C ASN A 27 -10.18 -9.86 -6.31
N ASN A 28 -9.35 -9.41 -7.25
CA ASN A 28 -8.97 -8.00 -7.37
C ASN A 28 -10.11 -7.23 -8.06
N ASP A 29 -10.52 -6.11 -7.48
CA ASP A 29 -11.67 -5.29 -7.86
C ASP A 29 -11.48 -4.54 -9.22
N LYS A 30 -11.23 -5.30 -10.29
CA LYS A 30 -11.89 -5.08 -11.57
C LYS A 30 -13.17 -5.92 -11.63
N LEU A 31 -13.92 -6.01 -10.52
CA LEU A 31 -15.07 -6.91 -10.37
C LEU A 31 -16.03 -6.85 -11.57
N TRP A 32 -16.22 -5.67 -12.18
CA TRP A 32 -17.11 -5.50 -13.34
C TRP A 32 -16.59 -6.17 -14.63
N ARG A 33 -15.28 -6.13 -14.93
CA ARG A 33 -14.71 -6.76 -16.14
C ARG A 33 -14.65 -8.28 -15.99
N GLU A 34 -14.53 -8.78 -14.77
CA GLU A 34 -14.50 -10.21 -14.49
C GLU A 34 -15.89 -10.86 -14.46
N SER A 35 -16.95 -10.14 -14.07
CA SER A 35 -18.33 -10.67 -14.17
C SER A 35 -18.70 -11.06 -15.61
N VAL A 36 -18.24 -10.27 -16.59
CA VAL A 36 -18.39 -10.58 -18.03
C VAL A 36 -17.43 -11.70 -18.45
N GLY A 37 -16.21 -11.72 -17.91
CA GLY A 37 -15.23 -12.78 -18.17
C GLY A 37 -15.62 -14.17 -17.65
N ARG A 38 -16.35 -14.24 -16.52
CA ARG A 38 -16.92 -15.48 -15.96
C ARG A 38 -18.06 -16.03 -16.81
N LEU A 39 -18.84 -15.17 -17.46
CA LEU A 39 -19.86 -15.56 -18.45
C LEU A 39 -19.22 -16.18 -19.71
N LEU A 40 -17.95 -15.89 -19.97
CA LEU A 40 -17.17 -16.31 -21.14
C LEU A 40 -16.02 -17.28 -20.81
N GLY A 41 -15.98 -17.81 -19.58
CA GLY A 41 -15.08 -18.90 -19.19
C GLY A 41 -13.57 -18.59 -19.14
N LYS A 42 -13.17 -17.32 -18.93
CA LYS A 42 -11.73 -16.96 -18.82
C LYS A 42 -11.37 -16.39 -17.45
N THR A 43 -10.63 -17.17 -16.68
CA THR A 43 -10.00 -16.78 -15.40
C THR A 43 -8.57 -16.30 -15.65
N TYR A 44 -8.23 -15.06 -15.27
CA TYR A 44 -6.86 -14.54 -15.31
C TYR A 44 -6.32 -14.42 -13.89
N GLY A 45 -5.75 -15.49 -13.35
CA GLY A 45 -5.13 -15.48 -12.01
C GLY A 45 -3.88 -14.59 -11.99
N THR A 46 -3.92 -13.49 -11.24
CA THR A 46 -2.74 -12.65 -11.00
C THR A 46 -1.95 -13.27 -9.84
N LYS A 47 -0.70 -13.67 -10.10
CA LYS A 47 0.16 -14.28 -9.06
C LYS A 47 0.67 -13.19 -8.12
N ILE A 48 0.40 -13.35 -6.83
CA ILE A 48 0.89 -12.48 -5.76
C ILE A 48 2.30 -12.95 -5.38
N ASN A 49 3.26 -12.03 -5.35
CA ASN A 49 4.60 -12.28 -4.80
C ASN A 49 4.67 -11.79 -3.35
N THR A 50 5.69 -12.21 -2.60
CA THR A 50 5.88 -11.84 -1.18
C THR A 50 5.92 -10.33 -0.95
N GLU A 51 6.44 -9.57 -1.91
CA GLU A 51 6.52 -8.11 -1.81
C GLU A 51 5.15 -7.44 -1.81
N ARG A 52 4.23 -7.91 -2.67
CA ARG A 52 2.83 -7.44 -2.68
C ARG A 52 2.06 -7.94 -1.47
N PHE A 53 2.25 -9.19 -1.06
CA PHE A 53 1.58 -9.74 0.12
C PHE A 53 1.92 -8.94 1.38
N THR A 54 3.16 -8.48 1.48
CA THR A 54 3.61 -7.71 2.63
C THR A 54 3.45 -6.20 2.44
N TYR A 55 2.89 -5.66 1.36
CA TYR A 55 2.78 -4.20 1.17
C TYR A 55 4.11 -3.44 1.38
N LYS A 56 5.20 -4.01 0.86
CA LYS A 56 6.56 -3.50 1.14
C LYS A 56 6.75 -2.06 0.64
N GLN A 57 6.14 -1.70 -0.48
CA GLN A 57 6.29 -0.38 -1.10
C GLN A 57 5.47 0.67 -0.33
N GLU A 58 4.26 0.32 0.05
CA GLU A 58 3.33 1.13 0.85
C GLU A 58 3.92 1.43 2.23
N ARG A 59 4.53 0.43 2.89
CA ARG A 59 5.24 0.66 4.15
C ARG A 59 6.43 1.60 4.00
N LYS A 60 7.22 1.44 2.92
CA LYS A 60 8.36 2.33 2.66
C LYS A 60 7.88 3.77 2.42
N PHE A 61 6.83 3.93 1.62
CA PHE A 61 6.20 5.22 1.36
C PHE A 61 5.75 5.88 2.66
N LEU A 62 5.00 5.16 3.50
CA LEU A 62 4.48 5.67 4.77
C LEU A 62 5.62 6.10 5.71
N HIS A 63 6.64 5.26 5.89
CA HIS A 63 7.81 5.62 6.70
C HIS A 63 8.52 6.86 6.17
N THR A 64 8.68 6.97 4.84
CA THR A 64 9.32 8.14 4.24
C THR A 64 8.53 9.42 4.50
N LEU A 65 7.20 9.35 4.41
CA LEU A 65 6.33 10.48 4.68
C LEU A 65 6.35 10.88 6.18
N VAL A 66 6.27 9.90 7.08
CA VAL A 66 6.39 10.11 8.54
C VAL A 66 7.71 10.79 8.88
N ASP A 67 8.82 10.30 8.32
CA ASP A 67 10.15 10.87 8.52
C ASP A 67 10.22 12.34 8.12
N LYS A 68 9.69 12.68 6.93
CA LYS A 68 9.68 14.06 6.42
C LYS A 68 8.77 14.98 7.24
N ILE A 69 7.61 14.48 7.70
CA ILE A 69 6.70 15.24 8.56
C ILE A 69 7.38 15.55 9.89
N PHE A 70 7.97 14.54 10.53
CA PHE A 70 8.69 14.71 11.79
C PHE A 70 9.83 15.73 11.64
N GLN A 71 10.64 15.61 10.58
CA GLN A 71 11.76 16.52 10.33
C GLN A 71 11.37 17.99 10.17
N LYS A 72 10.15 18.28 9.71
CA LYS A 72 9.64 19.64 9.52
C LYS A 72 8.81 20.13 10.71
N ASN A 73 8.54 19.28 11.70
CA ASN A 73 7.69 19.58 12.86
C ASN A 73 8.32 19.07 14.17
N PHE A 74 9.64 19.13 14.31
CA PHE A 74 10.36 18.67 15.52
C PHE A 74 9.91 19.38 16.81
N ASP A 75 9.32 20.56 16.70
CA ASP A 75 8.76 21.34 17.81
C ASP A 75 7.38 20.83 18.27
N LYS A 76 6.68 20.06 17.43
CA LYS A 76 5.33 19.55 17.70
C LYS A 76 5.28 18.09 18.13
N PHE A 77 6.32 17.32 17.82
CA PHE A 77 6.37 15.88 18.05
C PHE A 77 7.62 15.48 18.82
N GLN A 78 7.48 14.55 19.77
CA GLN A 78 8.62 14.01 20.53
C GLN A 78 9.46 13.07 19.69
N ASP A 79 8.80 12.24 18.88
CA ASP A 79 9.43 11.29 17.99
C ASP A 79 8.57 11.01 16.74
N LYS A 80 9.07 10.13 15.87
CA LYS A 80 8.39 9.71 14.65
C LYS A 80 7.16 8.83 14.92
N GLU A 81 7.11 8.16 16.07
CA GLU A 81 6.01 7.27 16.43
C GLU A 81 4.74 8.08 16.68
N GLU A 82 4.84 9.25 17.32
CA GLU A 82 3.68 10.14 17.50
C GLU A 82 3.06 10.56 16.15
N VAL A 83 3.89 10.78 15.12
CA VAL A 83 3.41 11.07 13.76
C VAL A 83 2.75 9.82 13.16
N PHE A 84 3.38 8.65 13.29
CA PHE A 84 2.83 7.38 12.82
C PHE A 84 1.48 7.05 13.46
N ASP A 85 1.33 7.27 14.76
CA ASP A 85 0.11 7.06 15.53
C ASP A 85 -1.06 7.89 14.99
N MET A 86 -0.81 9.08 14.46
CA MET A 86 -1.85 9.87 13.80
C MET A 86 -2.38 9.15 12.55
N PHE A 87 -1.50 8.56 11.74
CA PHE A 87 -1.90 7.77 10.57
C PHE A 87 -2.65 6.50 10.97
N PHE A 88 -2.14 5.77 11.95
CA PHE A 88 -2.78 4.57 12.48
C PHE A 88 -4.19 4.87 13.02
N LYS A 89 -4.33 5.92 13.83
CA LYS A 89 -5.61 6.38 14.37
C LYS A 89 -6.58 6.79 13.25
N GLY A 90 -6.11 7.52 12.25
CA GLY A 90 -6.94 7.91 11.11
C GLY A 90 -7.43 6.71 10.29
N MET A 91 -6.60 5.69 10.11
CA MET A 91 -6.98 4.44 9.45
C MET A 91 -8.06 3.68 10.24
N ILE A 92 -7.89 3.52 11.55
CA ILE A 92 -8.86 2.79 12.39
C ILE A 92 -10.19 3.54 12.51
N THR A 93 -10.13 4.85 12.71
CA THR A 93 -11.33 5.66 12.98
C THR A 93 -12.02 6.17 11.73
N GLY A 94 -11.36 6.08 10.57
CA GLY A 94 -11.78 6.74 9.32
C GLY A 94 -11.62 8.27 9.35
N ASN A 95 -11.12 8.86 10.44
CA ASN A 95 -10.94 10.30 10.56
C ASN A 95 -9.60 10.75 9.97
N ILE A 96 -9.58 10.98 8.65
CA ILE A 96 -8.37 11.38 7.92
C ILE A 96 -8.09 12.90 7.97
N LEU A 97 -9.03 13.71 8.45
CA LEU A 97 -8.90 15.17 8.44
C LEU A 97 -7.68 15.71 9.20
N PRO A 98 -7.34 15.21 10.41
CA PRO A 98 -6.15 15.65 11.13
C PRO A 98 -4.86 15.38 10.36
N ILE A 99 -4.78 14.22 9.68
CA ILE A 99 -3.63 13.84 8.85
C ILE A 99 -3.52 14.78 7.66
N GLY A 100 -4.63 15.02 6.97
CA GLY A 100 -4.64 15.90 5.80
C GLY A 100 -4.21 17.32 6.14
N ARG A 101 -4.67 17.86 7.28
CA ARG A 101 -4.21 19.17 7.77
C ARG A 101 -2.73 19.19 8.08
N LEU A 102 -2.23 18.19 8.81
CA LEU A 102 -0.80 18.08 9.13
C LEU A 102 0.06 18.06 7.86
N VAL A 103 -0.31 17.25 6.87
CA VAL A 103 0.42 17.15 5.60
C VAL A 103 0.39 18.48 4.85
N ASP A 104 -0.78 19.12 4.75
CA ASP A 104 -0.92 20.39 4.04
C ASP A 104 -0.23 21.57 4.75
N GLU A 105 -0.23 21.60 6.08
CA GLU A 105 0.53 22.57 6.87
C GLU A 105 2.04 22.37 6.73
N THR A 106 2.48 21.12 6.56
CA THR A 106 3.91 20.77 6.50
C THR A 106 4.51 21.02 5.11
N PHE A 107 3.77 20.68 4.05
CA PHE A 107 4.29 20.65 2.68
C PHE A 107 3.59 21.62 1.72
N GLY A 108 2.53 22.29 2.18
CA GLY A 108 1.74 23.23 1.39
C GLY A 108 0.34 22.69 1.08
N ALA A 109 -0.61 23.62 0.95
CA ALA A 109 -2.02 23.31 0.76
C ALA A 109 -2.29 22.40 -0.45
N GLY A 110 -3.14 21.39 -0.25
CA GLY A 110 -3.53 20.42 -1.27
C GLY A 110 -2.52 19.31 -1.52
N THR A 111 -1.42 19.22 -0.75
CA THR A 111 -0.45 18.14 -0.88
C THR A 111 -1.06 16.79 -0.52
N PHE A 112 -1.86 16.72 0.54
CA PHE A 112 -2.53 15.48 0.94
C PHE A 112 -3.47 14.97 -0.17
N ARG A 113 -4.21 15.88 -0.80
CA ARG A 113 -5.06 15.55 -1.95
C ARG A 113 -4.25 15.00 -3.12
N LYS A 114 -3.14 15.63 -3.49
CA LYS A 114 -2.27 15.16 -4.58
C LYS A 114 -1.71 13.76 -4.32
N ILE A 115 -1.37 13.44 -3.07
CA ILE A 115 -0.96 12.09 -2.68
C ILE A 115 -2.11 11.09 -2.87
N GLY A 116 -3.32 11.45 -2.44
CA GLY A 116 -4.52 10.60 -2.59
C GLY A 116 -4.98 10.41 -4.03
N GLU A 117 -4.78 11.41 -4.91
CA GLU A 117 -5.08 11.29 -6.35
C GLU A 117 -4.19 10.23 -7.06
N LEU A 118 -3.11 9.79 -6.40
CA LEU A 118 -2.17 8.78 -6.88
C LEU A 118 -2.35 7.41 -6.19
N ASP A 119 -3.42 7.17 -5.44
CA ASP A 119 -3.66 5.93 -4.65
C ASP A 119 -3.52 4.62 -5.44
N GLY A 120 -3.81 4.65 -6.75
CA GLY A 120 -3.62 3.50 -7.65
C GLY A 120 -2.21 3.32 -8.22
N ASP A 121 -1.28 4.22 -7.91
CA ASP A 121 0.09 4.25 -8.44
C ASP A 121 1.11 4.61 -7.34
N ILE A 122 1.48 3.59 -6.57
CA ILE A 122 2.46 3.70 -5.48
C ILE A 122 3.83 4.21 -5.96
N SER A 123 4.20 4.00 -7.23
CA SER A 123 5.47 4.51 -7.77
C SER A 123 5.41 6.02 -7.96
N SER A 124 4.28 6.56 -8.39
CA SER A 124 4.07 8.00 -8.49
C SER A 124 3.93 8.65 -7.11
N GLN A 125 3.31 7.97 -6.13
CA GLN A 125 3.27 8.41 -4.73
C GLN A 125 4.67 8.49 -4.12
N ASP A 126 5.50 7.45 -4.28
CA ASP A 126 6.87 7.42 -3.76
C ASP A 126 7.71 8.55 -4.38
N LYS A 127 7.60 8.78 -5.70
CA LYS A 127 8.26 9.92 -6.36
C LYS A 127 7.82 11.25 -5.78
N LEU A 128 6.51 11.47 -5.63
CA LEU A 128 5.96 12.71 -5.09
C LEU A 128 6.52 12.98 -3.69
N VAL A 129 6.43 12.00 -2.78
CA VAL A 129 6.90 12.16 -1.40
C VAL A 129 8.41 12.39 -1.34
N ASN A 130 9.20 11.74 -2.18
CA ASN A 130 10.64 11.98 -2.21
C ASN A 130 11.01 13.42 -2.61
N MET A 131 10.16 14.13 -3.36
CA MET A 131 10.36 15.53 -3.78
C MET A 131 9.90 16.58 -2.74
N LEU A 132 9.16 16.19 -1.70
CA LEU A 132 8.69 17.08 -0.61
C LEU A 132 9.80 17.40 0.39
#